data_AF-A0A367REH5-F1
#
_entry.id   AF-A0A367REH5-F1
#
_cell.length_a   1.000
_cell.length_b   1.000
_cell.length_c   1.000
_cell.angle_alpha   90.00
_cell.angle_beta   90.00
_cell.angle_gamma   90.00
#
_symmetry.space_group_name_H-M   'P 1'
#
loop_
_entity.id
_entity.type
_entity.pdbx_description
1 polymer ?
#
loop_
_entity_poly.entity_id
_entity_poly.type
_entity_poly.pdbx_seq_one_letter_code
_entity_poly.pdbx_strand_id
1 'polypeptide(L)'
;MHPRQSIIEIFSTFVQFDADRFSGWATEPKLRRSMQSYLNRTSQETSEHFWVLYWYKFWLISETKLLAKEHLAAYLQESCYWASQKTVNSFASTQYKLSDCFQIAIAQVDKVLKGFNPDRGFILKNYATALFSSAIRENLRQNREIDICTDWGLLRKITKKFLVESLQNAGLLLEDINSYVLAWNCFKSIYIPTQKGTSRQISQPDNEIWEAIAKAYNSQSGQQVNSQTLEKWLLTAAKAARRYRYFPVDSLNIPKGSDDSWEWLDNIPGTQQKSLINEILAQEEEQTRNFQQTEINKVLVAAIAQLEPQVQEILQLYYAQELTQDQIAKQLQIQQYTVSRRLKKAQETLLRFLANWSKDSLHISVTSDLLKNINILMEEWLKNYYGE
;
A
#
# COMPACT_ATOMS: atom_id res chain seq x y z
N MET A 1 -32.89 1.45 18.15
CA MET A 1 -33.78 0.41 17.58
C MET A 1 -34.88 0.11 18.57
N HIS A 2 -36.14 0.21 18.18
CA HIS A 2 -37.27 -0.19 19.03
C HIS A 2 -37.44 -1.72 19.00
N PRO A 3 -37.62 -2.39 20.16
CA PRO A 3 -37.79 -3.84 20.22
C PRO A 3 -39.13 -4.26 19.62
N ARG A 4 -39.16 -5.40 18.93
CA ARG A 4 -40.41 -6.00 18.42
C ARG A 4 -41.14 -6.69 19.55
N GLN A 5 -42.47 -6.55 19.59
CA GLN A 5 -43.27 -7.04 20.71
C GLN A 5 -44.10 -8.26 20.33
N SER A 6 -44.56 -8.35 19.08
CA SER A 6 -45.36 -9.50 18.64
C SER A 6 -44.51 -10.59 18.00
N ILE A 7 -44.92 -11.85 18.20
CA ILE A 7 -44.31 -13.02 17.53
C ILE A 7 -44.34 -12.87 16.01
N ILE A 8 -45.43 -12.31 15.47
CA ILE A 8 -45.56 -12.08 14.03
C ILE A 8 -44.45 -11.13 13.58
N GLU A 9 -44.25 -9.99 14.24
CA GLU A 9 -43.18 -9.04 13.89
C GLU A 9 -41.80 -9.71 14.02
N ILE A 10 -41.54 -10.38 15.14
CA ILE A 10 -40.26 -11.03 15.43
C ILE A 10 -39.84 -12.00 14.31
N PHE A 11 -40.77 -12.77 13.75
CA PHE A 11 -40.48 -13.77 12.72
C PHE A 11 -40.82 -13.32 11.29
N SER A 12 -41.22 -12.07 11.06
CA SER A 12 -41.57 -11.58 9.71
C SER A 12 -40.99 -10.24 9.33
N THR A 13 -40.28 -9.54 10.23
CA THR A 13 -39.70 -8.23 9.92
C THR A 13 -38.18 -8.26 9.85
N PHE A 14 -37.64 -7.37 9.02
CA PHE A 14 -36.22 -7.14 8.82
C PHE A 14 -35.85 -5.70 9.16
N VAL A 15 -34.63 -5.49 9.65
CA VAL A 15 -34.14 -4.14 9.94
C VAL A 15 -34.02 -3.35 8.64
N GLN A 16 -34.54 -2.12 8.66
CA GLN A 16 -34.31 -1.14 7.61
C GLN A 16 -33.33 -0.08 8.12
N PHE A 17 -32.28 0.14 7.33
CA PHE A 17 -31.33 1.22 7.54
C PHE A 17 -31.69 2.40 6.66
N ASP A 18 -31.58 3.61 7.21
CA ASP A 18 -31.48 4.85 6.46
C ASP A 18 -30.05 5.39 6.62
N ALA A 19 -29.31 5.37 5.53
CA ALA A 19 -27.85 5.41 5.52
C ALA A 19 -27.25 4.38 6.51
N ASP A 20 -26.78 4.82 7.68
CA ASP A 20 -26.16 3.97 8.69
C ASP A 20 -26.96 3.85 9.99
N ARG A 21 -28.15 4.46 10.04
CA ARG A 21 -28.96 4.48 11.27
C ARG A 21 -30.17 3.58 11.10
N PHE A 22 -30.61 2.99 12.22
CA PHE A 22 -31.88 2.29 12.26
C PHE A 22 -33.02 3.24 11.89
N SER A 23 -33.78 2.89 10.86
CA SER A 23 -34.94 3.65 10.39
C SER A 23 -36.25 3.01 10.84
N GLY A 24 -36.38 1.68 10.67
CA GLY A 24 -37.60 0.98 11.02
C GLY A 24 -37.54 -0.52 10.78
N TRP A 25 -38.69 -1.17 10.89
CA TRP A 25 -38.88 -2.60 10.64
C TRP A 25 -39.67 -2.79 9.33
N ALA A 26 -39.03 -3.36 8.32
CA ALA A 26 -39.69 -3.74 7.08
C ALA A 26 -40.38 -5.10 7.26
N THR A 27 -41.70 -5.16 7.05
CA THR A 27 -42.46 -6.41 7.17
C THR A 27 -42.44 -7.17 5.85
N GLU A 28 -42.08 -8.45 5.90
CA GLU A 28 -42.16 -9.33 4.73
C GLU A 28 -43.54 -10.00 4.64
N PRO A 29 -44.36 -9.69 3.61
CA PRO A 29 -45.76 -10.12 3.57
C PRO A 29 -45.93 -11.64 3.55
N LYS A 30 -45.02 -12.36 2.88
CA LYS A 30 -45.04 -13.84 2.82
C LYS A 30 -44.85 -14.44 4.21
N LEU A 31 -43.84 -13.97 4.96
CA LEU A 31 -43.56 -14.45 6.31
C LEU A 31 -44.67 -14.07 7.28
N ARG A 32 -45.22 -12.86 7.17
CA ARG A 32 -46.34 -12.42 8.02
C ARG A 32 -47.57 -13.33 7.84
N ARG A 33 -47.97 -13.60 6.60
CA ARG A 33 -49.09 -14.51 6.30
C ARG A 33 -48.81 -15.93 6.78
N SER A 34 -47.59 -16.42 6.60
CA SER A 34 -47.14 -17.72 7.12
C SER A 34 -47.33 -17.79 8.64
N MET A 35 -46.75 -16.86 9.40
CA MET A 35 -46.89 -16.82 10.86
C MET A 35 -48.35 -16.72 11.30
N GLN A 36 -49.16 -15.87 10.67
CA GLN A 36 -50.59 -15.75 10.98
C GLN A 36 -51.35 -17.07 10.74
N SER A 37 -51.08 -17.76 9.63
CA SER A 37 -51.70 -19.06 9.34
C SER A 37 -51.32 -20.12 10.37
N TYR A 38 -50.05 -20.19 10.78
CA TYR A 38 -49.60 -21.18 11.77
C TYR A 38 -50.07 -20.86 13.20
N LEU A 39 -50.11 -19.58 13.58
CA LEU A 39 -50.68 -19.12 14.85
C LEU A 39 -52.18 -19.40 14.96
N ASN A 40 -52.93 -19.32 13.86
CA ASN A 40 -54.37 -19.63 13.86
C ASN A 40 -54.64 -21.15 13.96
N ARG A 41 -53.69 -21.99 13.55
CA ARG A 41 -53.81 -23.47 13.56
C ARG A 41 -53.31 -24.11 14.86
N THR A 42 -52.43 -23.43 15.56
CA THR A 42 -51.84 -23.88 16.82
C THR A 42 -52.57 -23.16 17.95
N SER A 43 -52.85 -23.82 19.07
CA SER A 43 -53.27 -23.13 20.31
C SER A 43 -52.42 -21.88 20.50
N GLN A 44 -52.99 -20.72 20.83
CA GLN A 44 -52.38 -19.36 20.84
C GLN A 44 -51.02 -19.28 21.60
N GLU A 45 -49.98 -19.89 21.04
CA GLU A 45 -48.69 -20.07 21.66
C GLU A 45 -47.84 -18.86 21.32
N THR A 46 -47.55 -18.06 22.35
CA THR A 46 -46.85 -16.79 22.24
C THR A 46 -45.40 -16.88 22.70
N SER A 47 -44.89 -18.09 23.00
CA SER A 47 -43.50 -18.29 23.39
C SER A 47 -42.56 -18.20 22.20
N GLU A 48 -41.62 -17.25 22.24
CA GLU A 48 -40.55 -17.14 21.23
C GLU A 48 -39.74 -18.44 21.11
N HIS A 49 -39.46 -19.07 22.24
CA HIS A 49 -38.64 -20.28 22.29
C HIS A 49 -39.29 -21.44 21.54
N PHE A 50 -40.61 -21.59 21.68
CA PHE A 50 -41.38 -22.59 20.93
C PHE A 50 -41.23 -22.38 19.43
N TRP A 51 -41.45 -21.15 18.94
CA TRP A 51 -41.38 -20.84 17.50
C TRP A 51 -39.96 -20.97 16.94
N VAL A 52 -38.93 -20.67 17.72
CA VAL A 52 -37.53 -20.96 17.32
C VAL A 52 -37.35 -22.46 17.11
N LEU A 53 -37.75 -23.30 18.06
CA LEU A 53 -37.62 -24.75 17.94
C LEU A 53 -38.47 -25.31 16.80
N TYR A 54 -39.68 -24.77 16.61
CA TYR A 54 -40.57 -25.10 15.52
C TYR A 54 -39.87 -24.86 14.18
N TRP A 55 -39.48 -23.61 13.90
CA TRP A 55 -38.81 -23.29 12.64
C TRP A 55 -37.47 -23.99 12.49
N TYR A 56 -36.74 -24.23 13.58
CA TYR A 56 -35.49 -25.00 13.53
C TYR A 56 -35.72 -26.44 13.05
N LYS A 57 -36.79 -27.11 13.49
CA LYS A 57 -37.16 -28.45 12.99
C LYS A 57 -37.53 -28.41 11.50
N PHE A 58 -38.32 -27.41 11.07
CA PHE A 58 -38.65 -27.23 9.65
C PHE A 58 -37.46 -26.84 8.78
N TRP A 59 -36.43 -26.24 9.37
CA TRP A 59 -35.18 -25.93 8.69
C TRP A 59 -34.35 -27.18 8.34
N LEU A 60 -34.46 -28.25 9.15
CA LEU A 60 -33.80 -29.54 8.88
C LEU A 60 -34.46 -30.32 7.73
N ILE A 61 -35.73 -30.03 7.42
CA ILE A 61 -36.48 -30.66 6.34
C ILE A 61 -36.21 -29.91 5.03
N SER A 62 -35.71 -30.60 4.00
CA SER A 62 -35.29 -29.99 2.73
C SER A 62 -36.37 -29.14 2.05
N GLU A 63 -37.63 -29.58 2.07
CA GLU A 63 -38.76 -28.91 1.40
C GLU A 63 -39.11 -27.55 2.03
N THR A 64 -39.04 -27.45 3.37
CA THR A 64 -39.42 -26.25 4.13
C THR A 64 -38.22 -25.42 4.57
N LYS A 65 -37.01 -25.86 4.24
CA LYS A 65 -35.75 -25.28 4.68
C LYS A 65 -35.63 -23.79 4.41
N LEU A 66 -36.01 -23.35 3.20
CA LEU A 66 -35.89 -21.96 2.79
C LEU A 66 -36.81 -21.06 3.63
N LEU A 67 -38.09 -21.41 3.74
CA LEU A 67 -39.07 -20.65 4.51
C LEU A 67 -38.69 -20.57 5.99
N ALA A 68 -38.29 -21.70 6.57
CA ALA A 68 -37.85 -21.76 7.96
C ALA A 68 -36.61 -20.91 8.20
N LYS A 69 -35.65 -20.92 7.26
CA LYS A 69 -34.47 -20.05 7.30
C LYS A 69 -34.86 -18.57 7.27
N GLU A 70 -35.80 -18.17 6.42
CA GLU A 70 -36.28 -16.78 6.33
C GLU A 70 -36.88 -16.31 7.68
N HIS A 71 -37.72 -17.14 8.32
CA HIS A 71 -38.28 -16.86 9.64
C HIS A 71 -37.21 -16.76 10.73
N LEU A 72 -36.25 -17.68 10.75
CA LEU A 72 -35.14 -17.66 11.71
C LEU A 72 -34.19 -16.47 11.45
N ALA A 73 -33.99 -16.07 10.20
CA ALA A 73 -33.21 -14.88 9.86
C ALA A 73 -33.91 -13.60 10.35
N ALA A 74 -35.24 -13.50 10.20
CA ALA A 74 -36.05 -12.42 10.77
C ALA A 74 -35.95 -12.38 12.30
N TYR A 75 -36.03 -13.55 12.95
CA TYR A 75 -35.86 -13.67 14.40
C TYR A 75 -34.52 -13.11 14.89
N LEU A 76 -33.43 -13.41 14.18
CA LEU A 76 -32.07 -13.03 14.55
C LEU A 76 -31.68 -11.57 14.27
N GLN A 77 -32.54 -10.80 13.60
CA GLN A 77 -32.26 -9.40 13.24
C GLN A 77 -31.83 -8.53 14.42
N GLU A 78 -32.54 -8.61 15.56
CA GLU A 78 -32.22 -7.82 16.75
C GLU A 78 -30.87 -8.20 17.36
N SER A 79 -30.61 -9.50 17.49
CA SER A 79 -29.32 -10.00 18.00
C SER A 79 -28.17 -9.58 17.07
N CYS A 80 -28.39 -9.62 15.76
CA CYS A 80 -27.44 -9.15 14.76
C CYS A 80 -27.18 -7.63 14.89
N TYR A 81 -28.23 -6.83 15.02
CA TYR A 81 -28.13 -5.37 15.18
C TYR A 81 -27.33 -5.00 16.42
N TRP A 82 -27.68 -5.55 17.60
CA TRP A 82 -26.99 -5.22 18.84
C TRP A 82 -25.56 -5.76 18.88
N ALA A 83 -25.30 -6.94 18.31
CA ALA A 83 -23.95 -7.45 18.14
C ALA A 83 -23.11 -6.49 17.28
N SER A 84 -23.67 -5.98 16.19
CA SER A 84 -23.01 -5.04 15.27
C SER A 84 -22.76 -3.70 15.95
N GLN A 85 -23.78 -3.10 16.57
CA GLN A 85 -23.68 -1.83 17.30
C GLN A 85 -22.62 -1.89 18.42
N LYS A 86 -22.64 -2.95 19.23
CA LYS A 86 -21.66 -3.13 20.30
C LYS A 86 -20.25 -3.28 19.76
N THR A 87 -20.11 -3.95 18.62
CA THR A 87 -18.82 -4.20 17.99
C THR A 87 -18.28 -2.89 17.39
N VAL A 88 -19.07 -2.14 16.62
CA VAL A 88 -18.71 -0.81 16.11
C VAL A 88 -18.33 0.14 17.24
N ASN A 89 -19.13 0.24 18.30
CA ASN A 89 -18.80 1.12 19.43
C ASN A 89 -17.50 0.73 20.16
N SER A 90 -17.03 -0.50 20.00
CA SER A 90 -15.79 -0.98 20.65
C SER A 90 -14.52 -0.59 19.91
N PHE A 91 -14.61 -0.06 18.67
CA PHE A 91 -13.46 0.35 17.89
C PHE A 91 -13.73 1.63 17.10
N ALA A 92 -12.72 2.50 17.01
CA ALA A 92 -12.81 3.74 16.28
C ALA A 92 -12.39 3.54 14.80
N SER A 93 -13.03 2.61 14.08
CA SER A 93 -12.83 2.52 12.63
C SER A 93 -13.76 3.51 11.94
N THR A 94 -13.21 4.38 11.10
CA THR A 94 -13.96 5.32 10.24
C THR A 94 -14.50 4.66 8.97
N GLN A 95 -13.98 3.49 8.59
CA GLN A 95 -14.33 2.83 7.33
C GLN A 95 -15.57 1.94 7.43
N TYR A 96 -15.70 1.17 8.51
CA TYR A 96 -16.82 0.24 8.69
C TYR A 96 -17.89 0.85 9.56
N LYS A 97 -19.05 1.03 8.96
CA LYS A 97 -20.20 1.59 9.64
C LYS A 97 -21.08 0.49 10.25
N LEU A 98 -22.14 0.88 10.95
CA LEU A 98 -23.07 -0.07 11.59
C LEU A 98 -23.71 -1.02 10.59
N SER A 99 -24.17 -0.49 9.46
CA SER A 99 -24.77 -1.21 8.35
C SER A 99 -23.80 -2.24 7.75
N ASP A 100 -22.53 -1.90 7.55
CA ASP A 100 -21.50 -2.83 7.06
C ASP A 100 -21.30 -4.00 8.03
N CYS A 101 -21.15 -3.70 9.32
CA CYS A 101 -21.00 -4.72 10.36
C CYS A 101 -22.24 -5.62 10.45
N PHE A 102 -23.43 -5.03 10.27
CA PHE A 102 -24.68 -5.76 10.21
C PHE A 102 -24.70 -6.74 9.03
N GLN A 103 -24.29 -6.31 7.84
CA GLN A 103 -24.23 -7.17 6.65
C GLN A 103 -23.24 -8.33 6.84
N ILE A 104 -22.06 -8.06 7.40
CA ILE A 104 -21.06 -9.10 7.72
C ILE A 104 -21.65 -10.16 8.66
N ALA A 105 -22.35 -9.71 9.71
CA ALA A 105 -22.95 -10.59 10.70
C ALA A 105 -24.12 -11.40 10.12
N ILE A 106 -25.08 -10.76 9.46
CA ILE A 106 -26.30 -11.43 8.98
C ILE A 106 -25.99 -12.48 7.89
N ALA A 107 -24.91 -12.29 7.12
CA ALA A 107 -24.41 -13.29 6.18
C ALA A 107 -24.00 -14.62 6.86
N GLN A 108 -23.77 -14.62 8.19
CA GLN A 108 -23.41 -15.83 8.94
C GLN A 108 -24.60 -16.63 9.48
N VAL A 109 -25.85 -16.23 9.22
CA VAL A 109 -27.04 -16.94 9.73
C VAL A 109 -27.00 -18.44 9.40
N ASP A 110 -26.57 -18.83 8.20
CA ASP A 110 -26.43 -20.25 7.84
C ASP A 110 -25.42 -21.00 8.73
N LYS A 111 -24.30 -20.35 9.07
CA LYS A 111 -23.29 -20.96 9.95
C LYS A 111 -23.80 -21.06 11.38
N VAL A 112 -24.54 -20.05 11.85
CA VAL A 112 -25.19 -20.06 13.16
C VAL A 112 -26.17 -21.23 13.24
N LEU A 113 -27.06 -21.39 12.27
CA LEU A 113 -28.05 -22.47 12.29
C LEU A 113 -27.40 -23.86 12.21
N LYS A 114 -26.37 -24.04 11.36
CA LYS A 114 -25.64 -25.32 11.27
C LYS A 114 -24.90 -25.69 12.56
N GLY A 115 -24.39 -24.72 13.30
CA GLY A 115 -23.65 -24.95 14.54
C GLY A 115 -24.53 -25.01 15.80
N PHE A 116 -25.80 -24.60 15.70
CA PHE A 116 -26.70 -24.55 16.83
C PHE A 116 -27.19 -25.96 17.22
N ASN A 117 -27.23 -26.24 18.52
CA ASN A 117 -27.82 -27.47 19.04
C ASN A 117 -28.84 -27.10 20.13
N PRO A 118 -30.16 -27.30 19.86
CA PRO A 118 -31.23 -26.99 20.82
C PRO A 118 -31.15 -27.76 22.14
N ASP A 119 -30.62 -28.99 22.13
CA ASP A 119 -30.62 -29.90 23.29
C ASP A 119 -29.64 -29.46 24.39
N ARG A 120 -28.72 -28.54 24.06
CA ARG A 120 -27.73 -27.99 25.01
C ARG A 120 -28.27 -26.86 25.88
N GLY A 121 -29.55 -26.51 25.75
CA GLY A 121 -30.21 -25.48 26.57
C GLY A 121 -29.81 -24.04 26.25
N PHE A 122 -29.04 -23.80 25.19
CA PHE A 122 -28.67 -22.44 24.79
C PHE A 122 -29.80 -21.75 24.03
N ILE A 123 -30.08 -20.50 24.40
CA ILE A 123 -31.01 -19.64 23.64
C ILE A 123 -30.32 -19.23 22.32
N LEU A 124 -31.00 -19.43 21.19
CA LEU A 124 -30.46 -19.15 19.86
C LEU A 124 -29.94 -17.71 19.72
N LYS A 125 -30.64 -16.71 20.27
CA LYS A 125 -30.20 -15.30 20.30
C LYS A 125 -28.81 -15.13 20.92
N ASN A 126 -28.56 -15.75 22.07
CA ASN A 126 -27.29 -15.63 22.79
C ASN A 126 -26.14 -16.30 22.02
N TYR A 127 -26.40 -17.50 21.50
CA TYR A 127 -25.45 -18.24 20.66
C TYR A 127 -25.10 -17.45 19.39
N ALA A 128 -26.11 -16.94 18.68
CA ALA A 128 -25.93 -16.14 17.48
C ALA A 128 -25.17 -14.84 17.75
N THR A 129 -25.46 -14.14 18.86
CA THR A 129 -24.76 -12.90 19.24
C THR A 129 -23.25 -13.11 19.36
N ALA A 130 -22.81 -14.18 20.01
CA ALA A 130 -21.39 -14.50 20.15
C ALA A 130 -20.73 -14.76 18.78
N LEU A 131 -21.41 -15.52 17.90
CA LEU A 131 -20.92 -15.81 16.56
C LEU A 131 -20.86 -14.57 15.67
N PHE A 132 -21.90 -13.74 15.66
CA PHE A 132 -21.95 -12.48 14.91
C PHE A 132 -20.80 -11.55 15.33
N SER A 133 -20.62 -11.33 16.64
CA SER A 133 -19.47 -10.53 17.13
C SER A 133 -18.12 -11.12 16.74
N SER A 134 -17.97 -12.45 16.72
CA SER A 134 -16.73 -13.09 16.28
C SER A 134 -16.47 -12.92 14.78
N ALA A 135 -17.51 -13.03 13.95
CA ALA A 135 -17.41 -12.91 12.50
C ALA A 135 -17.08 -11.49 12.06
N ILE A 136 -17.73 -10.49 12.65
CA ILE A 136 -17.41 -9.07 12.40
C ILE A 136 -15.94 -8.82 12.72
N ARG A 137 -15.49 -9.23 13.91
CA ARG A 137 -14.10 -9.05 14.36
C ARG A 137 -13.08 -9.73 13.46
N GLU A 138 -13.35 -10.96 13.01
CA GLU A 138 -12.45 -11.68 12.13
C GLU A 138 -12.34 -11.02 10.75
N ASN A 139 -13.47 -10.56 10.20
CA ASN A 139 -13.48 -9.85 8.91
C ASN A 139 -12.66 -8.54 8.99
N LEU A 140 -12.86 -7.76 10.04
CA LEU A 140 -12.13 -6.51 10.27
C LEU A 140 -10.63 -6.74 10.50
N ARG A 141 -10.27 -7.87 11.11
CA ARG A 141 -8.87 -8.29 11.26
C ARG A 141 -8.25 -8.68 9.91
N GLN A 142 -8.96 -9.43 9.07
CA GLN A 142 -8.48 -9.87 7.76
C GLN A 142 -8.24 -8.67 6.84
N ASN A 143 -9.10 -7.66 6.91
CA ASN A 143 -8.98 -6.44 6.13
C ASN A 143 -7.94 -5.46 6.69
N ARG A 144 -7.24 -5.82 7.78
CA ARG A 144 -6.21 -5.00 8.45
C ARG A 144 -6.73 -3.64 8.92
N GLU A 145 -7.98 -3.57 9.34
CA GLU A 145 -8.61 -2.31 9.74
C GLU A 145 -8.64 -2.13 11.26
N ILE A 146 -8.50 -3.22 12.02
CA ILE A 146 -8.60 -3.19 13.48
C ILE A 146 -7.54 -4.08 14.13
N ASP A 147 -6.77 -3.50 15.05
CA ASP A 147 -6.20 -4.30 16.14
C ASP A 147 -7.16 -4.28 17.33
N ILE A 148 -7.80 -5.42 17.62
CA ILE A 148 -8.77 -5.58 18.72
C ILE A 148 -8.03 -5.66 20.08
N CYS A 149 -6.80 -5.16 20.14
CA CYS A 149 -5.99 -5.10 21.34
C CYS A 149 -6.10 -3.71 21.95
N THR A 150 -6.25 -3.68 23.27
CA THR A 150 -6.07 -2.45 24.05
C THR A 150 -4.68 -1.86 23.79
N ASP A 151 -4.49 -0.57 24.07
CA ASP A 151 -3.18 0.09 23.94
C ASP A 151 -2.08 -0.74 24.65
N TRP A 152 -2.40 -1.25 25.83
CA TRP A 152 -1.55 -2.12 26.65
C TRP A 152 -1.30 -3.49 26.02
N GLY A 153 -2.32 -4.10 25.42
CA GLY A 153 -2.19 -5.36 24.68
C GLY A 153 -1.32 -5.22 23.44
N LEU A 154 -1.42 -4.09 22.73
CA LEU A 154 -0.55 -3.77 21.59
C LEU A 154 0.90 -3.62 22.05
N LEU A 155 1.16 -2.80 23.08
CA LEU A 155 2.51 -2.58 23.61
C LEU A 155 3.20 -3.89 24.01
N ARG A 156 2.46 -4.89 24.52
CA ARG A 156 3.08 -6.17 24.87
C ARG A 156 3.43 -7.04 23.66
N LYS A 157 2.68 -6.90 22.56
CA LYS A 157 2.83 -7.69 21.33
C LYS A 157 3.90 -7.16 20.38
N ILE A 158 4.12 -5.84 20.37
CA ILE A 158 5.09 -5.22 19.47
C ILE A 158 6.53 -5.62 19.83
N THR A 159 7.41 -5.57 18.84
CA THR A 159 8.84 -5.78 19.02
C THR A 159 9.54 -4.45 19.29
N LYS A 160 10.75 -4.49 19.90
CA LYS A 160 11.57 -3.30 20.10
C LYS A 160 11.84 -2.57 18.77
N LYS A 161 12.14 -3.32 17.70
CA LYS A 161 12.36 -2.78 16.35
C LYS A 161 11.13 -2.00 15.85
N PHE A 162 9.96 -2.62 15.92
CA PHE A 162 8.71 -1.99 15.48
C PHE A 162 8.38 -0.73 16.29
N LEU A 163 8.61 -0.76 17.61
CA LEU A 163 8.40 0.42 18.46
C LEU A 163 9.31 1.58 18.02
N VAL A 164 10.59 1.33 17.83
CA VAL A 164 11.57 2.35 17.39
C VAL A 164 11.17 2.93 16.03
N GLU A 165 10.88 2.09 15.04
CA GLU A 165 10.44 2.53 13.71
C GLU A 165 9.16 3.39 13.78
N SER A 166 8.21 2.99 14.63
CA SER A 166 6.96 3.73 14.80
C SER A 166 7.15 5.11 15.45
N LEU A 167 8.06 5.22 16.43
CA LEU A 167 8.37 6.48 17.10
C LEU A 167 9.21 7.41 16.21
N GLN A 168 10.11 6.84 15.40
CA GLN A 168 10.87 7.58 14.39
C GLN A 168 9.94 8.18 13.32
N ASN A 169 8.96 7.39 12.82
CA ASN A 169 7.96 7.90 11.88
C ASN A 169 7.08 8.99 12.52
N ALA A 170 6.86 8.92 13.84
CA ALA A 170 6.15 9.98 14.57
C ALA A 170 6.98 11.27 14.76
N GLY A 171 8.25 11.32 14.33
CA GLY A 171 9.10 12.51 14.37
C GLY A 171 9.79 12.78 15.71
N LEU A 172 9.88 11.78 16.60
CA LEU A 172 10.59 11.92 17.88
C LEU A 172 12.11 11.88 17.71
N LEU A 173 12.82 12.64 18.55
CA LEU A 173 14.29 12.65 18.59
C LEU A 173 14.84 11.33 19.13
N LEU A 174 16.08 10.99 18.74
CA LEU A 174 16.70 9.71 19.08
C LEU A 174 16.91 9.52 20.60
N GLU A 175 17.16 10.62 21.32
CA GLU A 175 17.30 10.65 22.78
C GLU A 175 15.97 10.34 23.47
N ASP A 176 14.87 10.93 23.00
CA ASP A 176 13.52 10.66 23.50
C ASP A 176 13.12 9.21 23.21
N ILE A 177 13.43 8.68 22.03
CA ILE A 177 13.11 7.30 21.67
C ILE A 177 13.75 6.31 22.66
N ASN A 178 14.99 6.56 23.10
CA ASN A 178 15.65 5.70 24.08
C ASN A 178 14.89 5.70 25.42
N SER A 179 14.45 6.87 25.89
CA SER A 179 13.62 7.02 27.10
C SER A 179 12.30 6.26 26.99
N TYR A 180 11.63 6.34 25.83
CA TYR A 180 10.39 5.60 25.57
C TYR A 180 10.60 4.08 25.53
N VAL A 181 11.70 3.62 24.92
CA VAL A 181 12.06 2.20 24.87
C VAL A 181 12.38 1.66 26.26
N LEU A 182 13.06 2.43 27.10
CA LEU A 182 13.32 2.06 28.49
C LEU A 182 12.02 1.95 29.29
N ALA A 183 11.13 2.94 29.18
CA ALA A 183 9.80 2.91 29.81
C ALA A 183 8.99 1.67 29.38
N TRP A 184 9.04 1.33 28.09
CA TRP A 184 8.40 0.14 27.53
C TRP A 184 8.98 -1.18 28.06
N ASN A 185 10.30 -1.27 28.23
CA ASN A 185 10.95 -2.44 28.83
C ASN A 185 10.55 -2.63 30.30
N CYS A 186 10.51 -1.53 31.08
CA CYS A 186 10.03 -1.56 32.47
C CYS A 186 8.57 -2.03 32.54
N PHE A 187 7.70 -1.49 31.68
CA PHE A 187 6.32 -1.92 31.56
C PHE A 187 6.20 -3.42 31.25
N LYS A 188 6.92 -3.93 30.24
CA LYS A 188 6.84 -5.33 29.82
C LYS A 188 7.32 -6.30 30.90
N SER A 189 8.26 -5.87 31.74
CA SER A 189 8.85 -6.67 32.82
C SER A 189 7.95 -6.76 34.05
N ILE A 190 7.29 -5.65 34.42
CA ILE A 190 6.50 -5.55 35.64
C ILE A 190 5.03 -5.92 35.39
N TYR A 191 4.49 -5.55 34.24
CA TYR A 191 3.09 -5.76 33.93
C TYR A 191 2.85 -7.10 33.23
N ILE A 192 2.67 -8.14 34.04
CA ILE A 192 2.34 -9.49 33.62
C ILE A 192 0.85 -9.74 33.91
N PRO A 193 -0.02 -9.93 32.89
CA PRO A 193 -1.42 -10.27 33.10
C PRO A 193 -1.54 -11.60 33.87
N THR A 194 -2.16 -11.56 35.04
CA THR A 194 -2.36 -12.72 35.93
C THR A 194 -3.54 -13.61 35.51
N GLN A 195 -4.34 -13.23 34.51
CA GLN A 195 -5.51 -14.00 34.12
C GLN A 195 -5.23 -14.99 32.98
N LYS A 196 -5.61 -16.26 33.18
CA LYS A 196 -5.72 -17.34 32.17
C LYS A 196 -6.81 -17.06 31.09
N GLY A 197 -7.24 -15.81 30.93
CA GLY A 197 -8.22 -15.36 29.95
C GLY A 197 -7.53 -14.83 28.69
N THR A 198 -8.18 -14.97 27.55
CA THR A 198 -7.70 -14.46 26.25
C THR A 198 -7.15 -13.04 26.39
N SER A 199 -5.92 -12.82 25.89
CA SER A 199 -5.11 -11.57 25.85
C SER A 199 -5.82 -10.28 25.36
N ARG A 200 -7.11 -10.31 25.08
CA ARG A 200 -7.92 -9.25 24.44
C ARG A 200 -8.40 -8.16 25.40
N GLN A 201 -8.37 -8.39 26.73
CA GLN A 201 -8.79 -7.40 27.73
C GLN A 201 -7.71 -7.23 28.80
N ILE A 202 -6.52 -6.83 28.37
CA ILE A 202 -5.52 -6.34 29.31
C ILE A 202 -6.02 -4.95 29.76
N SER A 203 -6.43 -4.87 31.02
CA SER A 203 -6.93 -3.64 31.66
C SER A 203 -5.81 -2.60 31.77
N GLN A 204 -6.17 -1.38 32.17
CA GLN A 204 -5.16 -0.39 32.56
C GLN A 204 -4.34 -0.91 33.75
N PRO A 205 -3.03 -0.65 33.82
CA PRO A 205 -2.26 -0.95 35.02
C PRO A 205 -2.77 -0.14 36.21
N ASP A 206 -2.86 -0.78 37.38
CA ASP A 206 -3.25 -0.11 38.62
C ASP A 206 -2.17 0.89 39.07
N ASN A 207 -2.54 1.84 39.92
CA ASN A 207 -1.62 2.88 40.42
C ASN A 207 -0.36 2.29 41.08
N GLU A 208 -0.50 1.19 41.82
CA GLU A 208 0.63 0.48 42.44
C GLU A 208 1.62 -0.07 41.40
N ILE A 209 1.11 -0.56 40.27
CA ILE A 209 1.93 -1.07 39.16
C ILE A 209 2.66 0.10 38.48
N TRP A 210 2.00 1.23 38.31
CA TRP A 210 2.61 2.44 37.74
C TRP A 210 3.72 3.00 38.62
N GLU A 211 3.56 2.98 39.94
CA GLU A 211 4.61 3.37 40.88
C GLU A 211 5.81 2.41 40.81
N ALA A 212 5.57 1.10 40.70
CA ALA A 212 6.63 0.12 40.49
C ALA A 212 7.38 0.34 39.16
N ILE A 213 6.67 0.66 38.08
CA ILE A 213 7.26 1.01 36.78
C ILE A 213 8.10 2.28 36.88
N ALA A 214 7.59 3.32 37.54
CA ALA A 214 8.33 4.57 37.73
C ALA A 214 9.61 4.37 38.54
N LYS A 215 9.54 3.57 39.61
CA LYS A 215 10.72 3.24 40.42
C LYS A 215 11.78 2.48 39.63
N ALA A 216 11.36 1.53 38.79
CA ALA A 216 12.27 0.77 37.93
C ALA A 216 12.87 1.61 36.78
N TYR A 217 12.12 2.58 36.27
CA TYR A 217 12.61 3.51 35.25
C TYR A 217 13.66 4.48 35.83
N ASN A 218 13.35 5.08 36.98
CA ASN A 218 14.21 6.08 37.62
C ASN A 218 15.54 5.48 38.09
N SER A 219 15.56 4.19 38.46
CA SER A 219 16.81 3.51 38.83
C SER A 219 17.75 3.24 37.64
N GLN A 220 17.22 3.23 36.41
CA GLN A 220 17.99 2.94 35.19
C GLN A 220 18.37 4.18 34.38
N SER A 221 17.56 5.26 34.42
CA SER A 221 17.78 6.45 33.59
C SER A 221 18.50 7.61 34.30
N GLY A 222 18.61 7.57 35.63
CA GLY A 222 19.14 8.69 36.43
C GLY A 222 18.23 9.93 36.45
N GLN A 223 17.10 9.91 35.73
CA GLN A 223 16.09 10.95 35.70
C GLN A 223 14.94 10.59 36.67
N GLN A 224 14.38 11.59 37.36
CA GLN A 224 13.17 11.41 38.17
C GLN A 224 11.93 11.68 37.33
N VAL A 225 11.27 10.62 36.88
CA VAL A 225 10.00 10.68 36.14
C VAL A 225 8.88 10.13 37.01
N ASN A 226 7.72 10.79 36.95
CA ASN A 226 6.52 10.38 37.69
C ASN A 226 5.72 9.30 36.91
N SER A 227 4.85 8.59 37.62
CA SER A 227 3.98 7.55 37.06
C SER A 227 3.09 8.06 35.92
N GLN A 228 2.52 9.26 36.07
CA GLN A 228 1.62 9.87 35.09
C GLN A 228 2.32 10.19 33.76
N THR A 229 3.57 10.64 33.80
CA THR A 229 4.34 10.94 32.58
C THR A 229 4.69 9.66 31.84
N LEU A 230 5.04 8.58 32.56
CA LEU A 230 5.30 7.28 31.94
C LEU A 230 4.04 6.68 31.31
N GLU A 231 2.87 6.85 31.96
CA GLU A 231 1.59 6.49 31.35
C GLU A 231 1.36 7.25 30.05
N LYS A 232 1.56 8.58 30.05
CA LYS A 232 1.43 9.41 28.86
C LYS A 232 2.39 8.99 27.75
N TRP A 233 3.64 8.67 28.07
CA TRP A 233 4.63 8.20 27.10
C TRP A 233 4.22 6.87 26.47
N LEU A 234 3.78 5.90 27.29
CA LEU A 234 3.36 4.60 26.77
C LEU A 234 2.08 4.69 25.94
N LEU A 235 1.11 5.53 26.33
CA LEU A 235 -0.06 5.81 25.49
C LEU A 235 0.33 6.48 24.17
N THR A 236 1.30 7.39 24.19
CA THR A 236 1.83 8.02 22.98
C THR A 236 2.52 6.99 22.08
N ALA A 237 3.31 6.10 22.66
CA ALA A 237 3.92 4.97 21.95
C ALA A 237 2.88 4.03 21.33
N ALA A 238 1.81 3.70 22.06
CA ALA A 238 0.73 2.86 21.53
C ALA A 238 0.03 3.53 20.34
N LYS A 239 -0.24 4.84 20.42
CA LYS A 239 -0.82 5.63 19.32
C LYS A 239 0.11 5.68 18.10
N ALA A 240 1.40 5.93 18.31
CA ALA A 240 2.40 5.92 17.24
C ALA A 240 2.50 4.55 16.57
N ALA A 241 2.58 3.47 17.37
CA ALA A 241 2.57 2.10 16.90
C ALA A 241 1.33 1.76 16.07
N ARG A 242 0.13 2.23 16.47
CA ARG A 242 -1.10 2.05 15.69
C ARG A 242 -1.06 2.80 14.37
N ARG A 243 -0.69 4.08 14.35
CA ARG A 243 -0.58 4.88 13.12
C ARG A 243 0.46 4.32 12.16
N TYR A 244 1.56 3.78 12.70
CA TYR A 244 2.59 3.12 11.89
C TYR A 244 2.10 1.80 11.28
N ARG A 245 1.31 1.03 12.04
CA ARG A 245 0.73 -0.23 11.56
C ARG A 245 -0.37 -0.03 10.53
N TYR A 246 -1.21 0.96 10.79
CA TYR A 246 -2.39 1.31 10.01
C TYR A 246 -2.21 2.76 9.62
N PHE A 247 -1.54 2.98 8.49
CA PHE A 247 -1.34 4.32 7.95
C PHE A 247 -2.73 4.90 7.66
N PRO A 248 -3.19 5.93 8.42
CA PRO A 248 -4.45 6.55 8.10
C PRO A 248 -4.26 7.26 6.76
N VAL A 249 -4.90 6.76 5.71
CA VAL A 249 -4.96 7.45 4.44
C VAL A 249 -6.03 8.52 4.59
N ASP A 250 -5.60 9.77 4.72
CA ASP A 250 -6.51 10.90 4.71
C ASP A 250 -6.98 11.20 3.29
N SER A 251 -8.21 11.73 3.16
CA SER A 251 -8.76 12.11 1.85
C SER A 251 -8.02 13.32 1.28
N LEU A 252 -7.74 13.30 -0.02
CA LEU A 252 -7.15 14.43 -0.73
C LEU A 252 -8.09 15.64 -0.81
N ASN A 253 -9.39 15.42 -0.61
CA ASN A 253 -10.41 16.46 -0.69
C ASN A 253 -10.69 17.12 0.67
N ILE A 254 -9.79 16.97 1.66
CA ILE A 254 -9.95 17.65 2.94
C ILE A 254 -9.62 19.14 2.75
N PRO A 255 -10.51 20.06 3.16
CA PRO A 255 -10.25 21.49 3.05
C PRO A 255 -9.08 21.88 3.95
N LYS A 256 -8.22 22.75 3.43
CA LYS A 256 -7.02 23.26 4.08
C LYS A 256 -7.12 24.78 4.18
N GLY A 257 -7.48 25.27 5.37
CA GLY A 257 -7.57 26.70 5.67
C GLY A 257 -8.90 27.07 6.31
N SER A 258 -9.00 28.29 6.81
CA SER A 258 -10.22 28.77 7.49
C SER A 258 -11.40 29.04 6.55
N ASP A 259 -11.14 29.12 5.25
CA ASP A 259 -12.07 29.63 4.24
C ASP A 259 -12.58 28.56 3.26
N ASP A 260 -12.38 27.27 3.56
CA ASP A 260 -12.83 26.11 2.76
C ASP A 260 -12.49 26.16 1.25
N SER A 261 -11.53 27.01 0.85
CA SER A 261 -11.23 27.33 -0.55
C SER A 261 -10.12 26.50 -1.19
N TRP A 262 -9.44 25.67 -0.40
CA TRP A 262 -8.28 24.90 -0.84
C TRP A 262 -8.40 23.46 -0.36
N GLU A 263 -8.09 22.50 -1.20
CA GLU A 263 -8.01 21.08 -0.84
C GLU A 263 -6.55 20.60 -0.79
N TRP A 264 -6.30 19.43 -0.19
CA TRP A 264 -4.97 18.81 -0.26
C TRP A 264 -4.56 18.44 -1.69
N LEU A 265 -5.54 18.10 -2.52
CA LEU A 265 -5.35 17.79 -3.94
C LEU A 265 -4.66 18.93 -4.69
N ASP A 266 -4.97 20.18 -4.36
CA ASP A 266 -4.41 21.38 -5.01
C ASP A 266 -2.90 21.55 -4.78
N ASN A 267 -2.36 20.89 -3.75
CA ASN A 267 -0.94 20.97 -3.39
C ASN A 267 -0.12 19.78 -3.93
N ILE A 268 -0.71 18.86 -4.69
CA ILE A 268 0.01 17.73 -5.25
C ILE A 268 0.67 18.17 -6.57
N PRO A 269 2.02 18.15 -6.67
CA PRO A 269 2.69 18.52 -7.90
C PRO A 269 2.37 17.53 -9.01
N GLY A 270 2.07 18.03 -10.21
CA GLY A 270 1.89 17.21 -11.40
C GLY A 270 3.19 16.48 -11.75
N THR A 271 3.21 15.15 -11.61
CA THR A 271 4.42 14.33 -11.81
C THR A 271 4.77 14.08 -13.28
N GLN A 272 3.95 14.53 -14.22
CA GLN A 272 4.04 14.14 -15.63
C GLN A 272 4.51 15.24 -16.58
N GLN A 273 4.50 16.52 -16.18
CA GLN A 273 5.02 17.57 -17.05
C GLN A 273 6.53 17.69 -16.86
N LYS A 274 7.27 17.23 -17.86
CA LYS A 274 8.67 17.64 -18.01
C LYS A 274 8.70 19.17 -18.00
N SER A 275 9.60 19.74 -17.21
CA SER A 275 9.76 21.20 -17.15
C SER A 275 9.98 21.75 -18.57
N LEU A 276 9.28 22.81 -18.95
CA LEU A 276 9.48 23.51 -20.23
C LEU A 276 10.95 23.92 -20.41
N ILE A 277 11.65 24.19 -19.31
CA ILE A 277 13.10 24.48 -19.32
C ILE A 277 13.89 23.27 -19.81
N ASN A 278 13.51 22.05 -19.38
CA ASN A 278 14.18 20.84 -19.84
C ASN A 278 13.92 20.57 -21.33
N GLU A 279 12.76 20.95 -21.85
CA GLU A 279 12.44 20.85 -23.28
C GLU A 279 13.26 21.85 -24.10
N ILE A 280 13.37 23.10 -23.65
CA ILE A 280 14.19 24.14 -24.29
C ILE A 280 15.66 23.73 -24.28
N LEU A 281 16.18 23.25 -23.14
CA LEU A 281 17.57 22.76 -23.05
C LEU A 281 17.83 21.60 -24.01
N ALA A 282 16.90 20.64 -24.10
CA ALA A 282 17.05 19.51 -25.01
C ALA A 282 17.09 19.96 -26.49
N GLN A 283 16.28 20.96 -26.86
CA GLN A 283 16.26 21.52 -28.21
C GLN A 283 17.54 22.31 -28.53
N GLU A 284 18.03 23.13 -27.60
CA GLU A 284 19.29 23.87 -27.74
C GLU A 284 20.49 22.92 -27.87
N GLU A 285 20.53 21.86 -27.07
CA GLU A 285 21.56 20.83 -27.15
C GLU A 285 21.50 20.08 -28.49
N GLU A 286 20.30 19.77 -29.00
CA GLU A 286 20.15 19.12 -30.30
C GLU A 286 20.63 19.99 -31.45
N GLN A 287 20.29 21.29 -31.44
CA GLN A 287 20.80 22.25 -32.41
C GLN A 287 22.33 22.36 -32.35
N THR A 288 22.89 22.40 -31.13
CA THR A 288 24.34 22.45 -30.92
C THR A 288 25.02 21.19 -31.44
N ARG A 289 24.45 20.00 -31.18
CA ARG A 289 24.96 18.72 -31.70
C ARG A 289 24.92 18.67 -33.22
N ASN A 290 23.81 19.08 -33.84
CA ASN A 290 23.66 19.11 -35.29
C ASN A 290 24.66 20.07 -35.94
N PHE A 291 24.83 21.27 -35.36
CA PHE A 291 25.83 22.23 -35.82
C PHE A 291 27.25 21.65 -35.74
N GLN A 292 27.63 21.09 -34.59
CA GLN A 292 28.93 20.45 -34.41
C GLN A 292 29.17 19.32 -35.40
N GLN A 293 28.17 18.47 -35.64
CA GLN A 293 28.26 17.38 -36.62
C GLN A 293 28.47 17.91 -38.05
N THR A 294 27.76 18.97 -38.45
CA THR A 294 27.94 19.56 -39.79
C THR A 294 29.32 20.16 -39.98
N GLU A 295 29.90 20.80 -38.96
CA GLU A 295 31.25 21.37 -39.03
C GLU A 295 32.32 20.27 -39.05
N ILE A 296 32.18 19.23 -38.23
CA ILE A 296 33.06 18.05 -38.26
C ILE A 296 33.05 17.40 -39.65
N ASN A 297 31.86 17.24 -40.26
CA ASN A 297 31.73 16.70 -41.61
C ASN A 297 32.50 17.55 -42.63
N LYS A 298 32.36 18.87 -42.60
CA LYS A 298 33.07 19.79 -43.51
C LYS A 298 34.58 19.67 -43.36
N VAL A 299 35.09 19.62 -42.13
CA VAL A 299 36.52 19.51 -41.84
C VAL A 299 37.08 18.18 -42.35
N LEU A 300 36.36 17.08 -42.12
CA LEU A 300 36.78 15.76 -42.58
C LEU A 300 36.79 15.63 -44.11
N VAL A 301 35.76 16.15 -44.79
CA VAL A 301 35.71 16.18 -46.26
C VAL A 301 36.86 17.02 -46.82
N ALA A 302 37.13 18.19 -46.25
CA ALA A 302 38.26 19.03 -46.65
C ALA A 302 39.60 18.33 -46.42
N ALA A 303 39.75 17.60 -45.30
CA ALA A 303 40.97 16.86 -45.00
C ALA A 303 41.17 15.66 -45.95
N ILE A 304 40.10 14.96 -46.33
CA ILE A 304 40.15 13.90 -47.35
C ILE A 304 40.61 14.49 -48.68
N ALA A 305 40.06 15.63 -49.11
CA ALA A 305 40.41 16.28 -50.37
C ALA A 305 41.90 16.67 -50.48
N GLN A 306 42.57 16.88 -49.34
CA GLN A 306 44.01 17.18 -49.28
C GLN A 306 44.92 15.94 -49.28
N LEU A 307 44.36 14.73 -49.15
CA LEU A 307 45.13 13.50 -49.25
C LEU A 307 45.59 13.24 -50.69
N GLU A 308 46.70 12.52 -50.84
CA GLU A 308 47.18 12.10 -52.17
C GLU A 308 46.10 11.26 -52.91
N PRO A 309 45.95 11.40 -54.24
CA PRO A 309 44.93 10.68 -55.00
C PRO A 309 44.96 9.16 -54.81
N GLN A 310 46.16 8.58 -54.71
CA GLN A 310 46.33 7.15 -54.46
C GLN A 310 45.86 6.72 -53.05
N VAL A 311 45.88 7.62 -52.07
CA VAL A 311 45.40 7.34 -50.71
C VAL A 311 43.88 7.49 -50.64
N GLN A 312 43.30 8.45 -51.37
CA GLN A 312 41.84 8.57 -51.52
C GLN A 312 41.24 7.33 -52.19
N GLU A 313 41.88 6.83 -53.25
CA GLU A 313 41.47 5.59 -53.93
C GLU A 313 41.51 4.38 -52.99
N ILE A 314 42.56 4.25 -52.16
CA ILE A 314 42.66 3.19 -51.16
C ILE A 314 41.55 3.31 -50.09
N LEU A 315 41.24 4.52 -49.63
CA LEU A 315 40.14 4.75 -48.67
C LEU A 315 38.78 4.38 -49.27
N GLN A 316 38.54 4.74 -50.52
CA GLN A 316 37.32 4.39 -51.23
C GLN A 316 37.18 2.87 -51.42
N LEU A 317 38.24 2.17 -51.85
CA LEU A 317 38.21 0.71 -51.99
C LEU A 317 38.02 0.00 -50.64
N TYR A 318 38.56 0.56 -49.55
CA TYR A 318 38.46 -0.04 -48.22
C TYR A 318 37.11 0.21 -47.53
N TYR A 319 36.59 1.44 -47.57
CA TYR A 319 35.36 1.81 -46.86
C TYR A 319 34.09 1.72 -47.73
N ALA A 320 34.15 1.97 -49.04
CA ALA A 320 32.97 1.89 -49.93
C ALA A 320 32.71 0.47 -50.45
N GLN A 321 33.78 -0.24 -50.83
CA GLN A 321 33.68 -1.57 -51.44
C GLN A 321 33.98 -2.71 -50.45
N GLU A 322 34.24 -2.38 -49.17
CA GLU A 322 34.58 -3.31 -48.09
C GLU A 322 35.69 -4.31 -48.44
N LEU A 323 36.60 -3.95 -49.36
CA LEU A 323 37.65 -4.85 -49.81
C LEU A 323 38.72 -5.05 -48.73
N THR A 324 39.17 -6.28 -48.58
CA THR A 324 40.28 -6.61 -47.69
C THR A 324 41.58 -6.01 -48.21
N GLN A 325 42.53 -5.72 -47.30
CA GLN A 325 43.83 -5.14 -47.67
C GLN A 325 44.58 -5.97 -48.73
N ASP A 326 44.37 -7.29 -48.77
CA ASP A 326 44.91 -8.20 -49.77
C ASP A 326 44.25 -8.05 -51.16
N GLN A 327 42.94 -7.80 -51.20
CA GLN A 327 42.22 -7.55 -52.44
C GLN A 327 42.61 -6.19 -53.04
N ILE A 328 42.72 -5.15 -52.21
CA ILE A 328 43.19 -3.81 -52.61
C ILE A 328 44.62 -3.89 -53.15
N ALA A 329 45.49 -4.64 -52.47
CA ALA A 329 46.88 -4.86 -52.90
C ALA A 329 46.96 -5.49 -54.30
N LYS A 330 46.12 -6.49 -54.58
CA LYS A 330 46.03 -7.14 -55.90
C LYS A 330 45.49 -6.20 -56.97
N GLN A 331 44.47 -5.41 -56.66
CA GLN A 331 43.84 -4.49 -57.61
C GLN A 331 44.76 -3.33 -58.00
N LEU A 332 45.49 -2.77 -57.04
CA LEU A 332 46.42 -1.65 -57.24
C LEU A 332 47.85 -2.10 -57.58
N GLN A 333 48.10 -3.41 -57.69
CA GLN A 333 49.43 -4.01 -57.93
C GLN A 333 50.52 -3.52 -56.95
N ILE A 334 50.16 -3.35 -55.68
CA ILE A 334 51.06 -2.94 -54.60
C ILE A 334 51.11 -3.99 -53.50
N GLN A 335 52.13 -3.94 -52.65
CA GLN A 335 52.26 -4.87 -51.52
C GLN A 335 51.24 -4.56 -50.42
N GLN A 336 50.62 -5.60 -49.82
CA GLN A 336 49.62 -5.48 -48.74
C GLN A 336 50.08 -4.57 -47.59
N TYR A 337 51.34 -4.71 -47.14
CA TYR A 337 51.88 -3.87 -46.06
C TYR A 337 51.90 -2.37 -46.43
N THR A 338 51.95 -2.04 -47.72
CA THR A 338 51.90 -0.66 -48.22
C THR A 338 50.48 -0.11 -48.12
N VAL A 339 49.46 -0.92 -48.39
CA VAL A 339 48.04 -0.57 -48.19
C VAL A 339 47.78 -0.29 -46.70
N SER A 340 48.19 -1.21 -45.82
CA SER A 340 48.07 -1.06 -44.37
C SER A 340 48.72 0.23 -43.85
N ARG A 341 49.95 0.50 -44.27
CA ARG A 341 50.70 1.70 -43.87
C ARG A 341 50.05 2.99 -44.39
N ARG A 342 49.49 2.98 -45.61
CA ARG A 342 48.80 4.13 -46.20
C ARG A 342 47.47 4.42 -45.50
N LEU A 343 46.68 3.39 -45.15
CA LEU A 343 45.46 3.53 -44.36
C LEU A 343 45.75 4.13 -42.98
N LYS A 344 46.76 3.60 -42.28
CA LYS A 344 47.17 4.13 -40.97
C LYS A 344 47.63 5.58 -41.06
N LYS A 345 48.43 5.93 -42.07
CA LYS A 345 48.89 7.30 -42.31
C LYS A 345 47.73 8.25 -42.64
N ALA A 346 46.73 7.79 -43.40
CA ALA A 346 45.53 8.56 -43.69
C ALA A 346 44.72 8.84 -42.42
N GLN A 347 44.48 7.82 -41.59
CA GLN A 347 43.81 7.96 -40.30
C GLN A 347 44.54 8.93 -39.36
N GLU A 348 45.87 8.80 -39.22
CA GLU A 348 46.68 9.73 -38.43
C GLU A 348 46.60 11.17 -38.94
N THR A 349 46.49 11.36 -40.25
CA THR A 349 46.37 12.69 -40.88
C THR A 349 44.99 13.29 -40.59
N LEU A 350 43.91 12.54 -40.79
CA LEU A 350 42.54 12.98 -40.48
C LEU A 350 42.37 13.33 -38.99
N LEU A 351 42.93 12.51 -38.09
CA LEU A 351 42.94 12.78 -36.66
C LEU A 351 43.70 14.07 -36.31
N ARG A 352 44.84 14.34 -36.97
CA ARG A 352 45.58 15.60 -36.76
C ARG A 352 44.77 16.81 -37.22
N PHE A 353 44.08 16.71 -38.36
CA PHE A 353 43.20 17.78 -38.84
C PHE A 353 42.05 18.05 -37.87
N LEU A 354 41.38 16.99 -37.38
CA LEU A 354 40.33 17.12 -36.37
C LEU A 354 40.84 17.68 -35.05
N ALA A 355 42.03 17.24 -34.58
CA ALA A 355 42.61 17.72 -33.34
C ALA A 355 43.01 19.21 -33.42
N ASN A 356 43.55 19.64 -34.56
CA ASN A 356 43.86 21.06 -34.79
C ASN A 356 42.57 21.90 -34.86
N TRP A 357 41.57 21.45 -35.61
CA TRP A 357 40.28 22.14 -35.67
C TRP A 357 39.60 22.23 -34.30
N SER A 358 39.61 21.15 -33.52
CA SER A 358 39.05 21.12 -32.15
C SER A 358 39.79 22.09 -31.22
N LYS A 359 41.09 22.28 -31.39
CA LYS A 359 41.88 23.21 -30.60
C LYS A 359 41.59 24.67 -30.99
N ASP A 360 41.45 24.93 -32.29
CA ASP A 360 41.30 26.28 -32.82
C ASP A 360 39.86 26.80 -32.72
N SER A 361 38.86 25.94 -32.89
CA SER A 361 37.43 26.33 -32.95
C SER A 361 36.66 26.06 -31.65
N LEU A 362 37.01 25.01 -30.90
CA LEU A 362 36.31 24.62 -29.67
C LEU A 362 37.11 24.92 -28.39
N HIS A 363 38.38 25.34 -28.51
CA HIS A 363 39.30 25.57 -27.39
C HIS A 363 39.43 24.38 -26.41
N ILE A 364 39.18 23.16 -26.88
CA ILE A 364 39.27 21.94 -26.06
C ILE A 364 40.70 21.40 -26.11
N SER A 365 41.28 21.10 -24.94
CA SER A 365 42.57 20.41 -24.83
C SER A 365 42.38 18.92 -25.13
N VAL A 366 42.95 18.46 -26.23
CA VAL A 366 42.83 17.08 -26.71
C VAL A 366 43.66 16.15 -25.81
N THR A 367 42.99 15.32 -24.99
CA THR A 367 43.60 14.27 -24.16
C THR A 367 43.69 12.92 -24.89
N SER A 368 44.55 11.99 -24.44
CA SER A 368 44.75 10.69 -25.11
C SER A 368 43.50 9.82 -25.20
N ASP A 369 42.60 9.92 -24.22
CA ASP A 369 41.35 9.14 -24.20
C ASP A 369 40.30 9.75 -25.14
N LEU A 370 40.28 11.07 -25.29
CA LEU A 370 39.47 11.75 -26.30
C LEU A 370 39.93 11.38 -27.72
N LEU A 371 41.24 11.26 -27.96
CA LEU A 371 41.76 10.83 -29.27
C LEU A 371 41.33 9.41 -29.67
N LYS A 372 41.27 8.48 -28.70
CA LYS A 372 40.78 7.11 -28.97
C LYS A 372 39.30 7.11 -29.33
N ASN A 373 38.48 7.87 -28.59
CA ASN A 373 37.05 7.98 -28.87
C ASN A 373 36.77 8.68 -30.20
N ILE A 374 37.53 9.74 -30.52
CA ILE A 374 37.46 10.43 -31.82
C ILE A 374 37.87 9.47 -32.95
N ASN A 375 38.86 8.60 -32.75
CA ASN A 375 39.25 7.62 -33.77
C ASN A 375 38.13 6.62 -34.08
N ILE A 376 37.43 6.12 -33.05
CA ILE A 376 36.29 5.20 -33.24
C ILE A 376 35.17 5.90 -34.02
N LEU A 377 34.81 7.13 -33.61
CA LEU A 377 33.77 7.92 -34.28
C LEU A 377 34.17 8.30 -35.71
N MET A 378 35.45 8.56 -35.96
CA MET A 378 35.98 8.85 -37.30
C MET A 378 35.93 7.60 -38.20
N GLU A 379 36.23 6.41 -37.67
CA GLU A 379 36.10 5.16 -38.43
C GLU A 379 34.64 4.85 -38.79
N GLU A 380 33.72 5.07 -37.85
CA GLU A 380 32.28 4.94 -38.10
C GLU A 380 31.77 5.97 -39.12
N TRP A 381 32.25 7.21 -39.01
CA TRP A 381 31.95 8.26 -39.99
C TRP A 381 32.47 7.93 -41.39
N LEU A 382 33.71 7.44 -41.52
CA LEU A 382 34.29 7.06 -42.81
C LEU A 382 33.49 5.93 -43.48
N LYS A 383 32.99 4.97 -42.70
CA LYS A 383 32.07 3.94 -43.22
C LYS A 383 30.78 4.54 -43.74
N ASN A 384 30.16 5.45 -42.99
CA ASN A 384 28.90 6.08 -43.43
C ASN A 384 29.10 7.02 -44.62
N TYR A 385 30.23 7.73 -44.71
CA TYR A 385 30.53 8.66 -45.79
C TYR A 385 30.79 7.94 -47.13
N TYR A 386 31.42 6.76 -47.09
CA TYR A 386 31.73 5.97 -48.28
C TYR A 386 30.71 4.85 -48.55
N GLY A 387 29.83 4.53 -47.60
CA GLY A 387 28.88 3.43 -47.64
C GLY A 387 27.48 3.77 -48.19
N GLU A 388 27.33 4.90 -48.89
CA GLU A 388 26.15 5.16 -49.75
C GLU A 388 26.28 4.50 -51.12
#